data_AF-A0A819W503-F1
#
_entry.id   AF-A0A819W503-F1
#
_cell.length_a   1.000
_cell.length_b   1.000
_cell.length_c   1.000
_cell.angle_alpha   90.00
_cell.angle_beta   90.00
_cell.angle_gamma   90.00
#
_symmetry.space_group_name_H-M   'P 1'
#
loop_
_entity.id
_entity.type
_entity.pdbx_description
1 polymer ?
#
loop_
_entity_poly.entity_id
_entity_poly.type
_entity_poly.pdbx_seq_one_letter_code
_entity_poly.pdbx_strand_id
1 'polypeptide(L)'
;MAARLNICFVHLFVLITQLVAQNTHLMTMSIISGWQFQCANTTCLPFATIRTLNIRNCQIACLDQVQCQAITFHQSSSNCELFSNILNQNRNMSINAGTITMIDMSGTRLSNGSYQYHIHVKKQHI
;
A
#
# COMPACT_ATOMS: atom_id res chain seq x y z
N MET A 1 -11.17 22.14 50.52
CA MET A 1 -11.60 21.03 49.63
C MET A 1 -11.53 21.51 48.19
N ALA A 2 -10.37 21.46 47.53
CA ALA A 2 -10.22 21.87 46.13
C ALA A 2 -8.89 21.35 45.55
N ALA A 3 -8.72 20.03 45.43
CA ALA A 3 -7.50 19.47 44.83
C ALA A 3 -7.72 18.12 44.11
N ARG A 4 -8.98 17.77 43.79
CA ARG A 4 -9.30 16.47 43.18
C ARG A 4 -9.95 16.53 41.80
N LEU A 5 -10.26 17.72 41.28
CA LEU A 5 -10.96 17.86 39.99
C LEU A 5 -10.03 17.96 38.76
N ASN A 6 -8.80 18.48 38.93
CA ASN A 6 -7.86 18.68 37.81
C ASN A 6 -7.14 17.40 37.35
N ILE A 7 -6.99 16.41 38.23
CA ILE A 7 -6.23 15.18 37.94
C ILE A 7 -7.01 14.27 36.96
N CYS A 8 -8.34 14.21 37.07
CA CYS A 8 -9.17 13.42 36.15
C CYS A 8 -9.16 13.99 34.72
N PHE A 9 -9.15 15.32 34.56
CA PHE A 9 -9.18 15.95 33.23
C PHE A 9 -7.86 15.74 32.48
N VAL A 10 -6.73 15.81 33.18
CA VAL A 10 -5.40 15.53 32.61
C VAL A 10 -5.27 14.05 32.25
N HIS A 11 -5.72 13.12 33.11
CA HIS A 11 -5.72 11.70 32.78
C HIS A 11 -6.65 11.35 31.61
N LEU A 12 -7.81 12.01 31.52
CA LEU A 12 -8.73 11.85 30.38
C LEU A 12 -8.09 12.39 29.09
N PHE A 13 -7.45 13.57 29.13
CA PHE A 13 -6.70 14.10 27.99
C PHE A 13 -5.55 13.18 27.57
N VAL A 14 -4.81 12.61 28.52
CA VAL A 14 -3.72 11.66 28.24
C VAL A 14 -4.26 10.34 27.67
N LEU A 15 -5.40 9.84 28.13
CA LEU A 15 -6.08 8.67 27.53
C LEU A 15 -6.59 8.98 26.11
N ILE A 16 -7.11 10.19 25.86
CA ILE A 16 -7.55 10.61 24.53
C ILE A 16 -6.35 10.75 23.58
N THR A 17 -5.21 11.31 24.02
CA THR A 17 -4.00 11.38 23.19
C THR A 17 -3.39 10.00 22.94
N GLN A 18 -3.47 9.07 23.90
CA GLN A 18 -3.05 7.68 23.73
C GLN A 18 -3.96 6.90 22.76
N LEU A 19 -5.26 7.21 22.67
CA LEU A 19 -6.13 6.66 21.62
C LEU A 19 -5.74 7.16 20.21
N VAL A 20 -5.26 8.40 20.08
CA VAL A 20 -4.77 8.95 18.80
C VAL A 20 -3.37 8.42 18.44
N ALA A 21 -2.61 7.92 19.41
CA ALA A 21 -1.27 7.37 19.22
C ALA A 21 -1.24 5.90 18.78
N GLN A 22 -2.40 5.26 18.58
CA GLN A 22 -2.45 3.88 18.10
C GLN A 22 -2.50 3.86 16.57
N ASN A 23 -1.44 3.29 15.98
CA ASN A 23 -1.27 2.94 14.56
C ASN A 23 -0.60 3.98 13.66
N THR A 24 0.50 4.59 14.10
CA THR A 24 1.54 5.00 13.13
C THR A 24 2.28 3.76 12.63
N HIS A 25 1.57 2.86 11.94
CA HIS A 25 2.24 1.94 11.03
C HIS A 25 2.87 2.84 9.97
N LEU A 26 4.21 2.87 9.95
CA LEU A 26 4.97 3.50 8.89
C LEU A 26 4.43 2.93 7.58
N MET A 27 3.68 3.72 6.83
CA MET A 27 3.09 3.29 5.58
C MET A 27 4.19 3.20 4.54
N THR A 28 4.45 1.99 4.09
CA THR A 28 5.52 1.67 3.17
C THR A 28 4.94 1.03 1.92
N MET A 29 5.69 1.10 0.83
CA MET A 29 5.41 0.38 -0.41
C MET A 29 6.76 -0.07 -0.95
N SER A 30 6.88 -1.32 -1.43
CA SER A 30 8.12 -1.77 -2.07
C SER A 30 7.96 -1.80 -3.59
N ILE A 31 8.90 -1.20 -4.32
CA ILE A 31 8.94 -1.24 -5.79
C ILE A 31 9.90 -2.34 -6.25
N ILE A 32 9.42 -3.16 -7.19
CA ILE A 32 10.17 -4.18 -7.91
C ILE A 32 9.99 -3.91 -9.42
N SER A 33 11.02 -3.37 -10.06
CA SER A 33 11.02 -3.08 -11.50
C SER A 33 11.42 -4.30 -12.32
N GLY A 34 10.76 -4.53 -13.46
CA GLY A 34 11.12 -5.61 -14.36
C GLY A 34 10.52 -6.96 -13.97
N TRP A 35 9.57 -6.97 -13.04
CA TRP A 35 8.89 -8.17 -12.56
C TRP A 35 7.38 -8.00 -12.67
N GLN A 36 6.70 -9.12 -12.86
CA GLN A 36 5.24 -9.23 -12.81
C GLN A 36 4.86 -10.50 -12.06
N PHE A 37 3.66 -10.52 -11.47
CA PHE A 37 3.13 -11.76 -10.88
C PHE A 37 2.86 -12.80 -11.98
N GLN A 38 3.48 -13.98 -11.85
CA GLN A 38 3.24 -15.15 -12.67
C GLN A 38 2.16 -16.01 -12.01
N CYS A 39 0.93 -15.87 -12.50
CA CYS A 39 -0.21 -16.58 -11.95
C CYS A 39 -0.47 -17.86 -12.73
N ALA A 40 -0.12 -19.00 -12.13
CA ALA A 40 -0.37 -20.32 -12.71
C ALA A 40 -1.76 -20.89 -12.37
N ASN A 41 -2.49 -20.27 -11.44
CA ASN A 41 -3.79 -20.71 -10.93
C ASN A 41 -4.71 -19.52 -10.62
N THR A 42 -5.97 -19.81 -10.29
CA THR A 42 -7.01 -18.80 -10.03
C THR A 42 -6.80 -17.97 -8.77
N THR A 43 -5.90 -18.37 -7.86
CA THR A 43 -5.67 -17.68 -6.58
C THR A 43 -4.71 -16.50 -6.67
N CYS A 44 -4.05 -16.32 -7.81
CA CYS A 44 -3.10 -15.23 -8.06
C CYS A 44 -3.66 -14.18 -9.03
N LEU A 45 -4.83 -14.40 -9.63
CA LEU A 45 -5.38 -13.47 -10.62
C LEU A 45 -5.62 -12.07 -10.02
N PRO A 46 -5.41 -11.01 -10.81
CA PRO A 46 -5.80 -9.68 -10.37
C PRO A 46 -7.31 -9.66 -10.15
N PHE A 47 -7.75 -9.11 -9.01
CA PHE A 47 -9.17 -8.96 -8.74
C PHE A 47 -9.77 -7.80 -9.56
N ALA A 48 -8.92 -6.86 -9.99
CA ALA A 48 -9.31 -5.76 -10.85
C ALA A 48 -8.17 -5.38 -11.81
N THR A 49 -8.54 -4.93 -13.00
CA THR A 49 -7.60 -4.31 -13.96
C THR A 49 -8.17 -2.97 -14.37
N ILE A 50 -7.38 -1.91 -14.23
CA ILE A 50 -7.76 -0.55 -14.63
C ILE A 50 -6.79 -0.05 -15.69
N ARG A 51 -7.26 0.87 -16.54
CA ARG A 51 -6.43 1.51 -17.55
C ARG A 51 -6.01 2.89 -17.08
N THR A 52 -4.71 3.14 -17.02
CA THR A 52 -4.14 4.42 -16.59
C THR A 52 -2.79 4.65 -17.24
N LEU A 53 -2.52 5.87 -17.67
CA LEU A 53 -1.24 6.26 -18.27
C LEU A 53 -0.13 6.46 -17.23
N ASN A 54 -0.50 6.56 -15.94
CA ASN A 54 0.44 6.89 -14.87
C ASN A 54 0.37 5.87 -13.73
N ILE A 55 1.56 5.44 -13.30
CA ILE A 55 1.77 4.58 -12.14
C ILE A 55 1.18 5.17 -10.86
N ARG A 56 1.16 6.51 -10.71
CA ARG A 56 0.57 7.19 -9.54
C ARG A 56 -0.92 6.93 -9.42
N ASN A 57 -1.65 6.94 -10.53
CA ASN A 57 -3.08 6.64 -10.53
C ASN A 57 -3.33 5.16 -10.26
N CYS A 58 -2.42 4.27 -10.71
CA CYS A 58 -2.45 2.86 -10.37
C CYS A 58 -2.30 2.65 -8.85
N GLN A 59 -1.39 3.38 -8.22
CA GLN A 59 -1.22 3.37 -6.77
C GLN A 59 -2.46 3.88 -6.03
N ILE A 60 -3.00 5.02 -6.44
CA ILE A 60 -4.20 5.61 -5.81
C ILE A 60 -5.37 4.63 -5.89
N ALA A 61 -5.61 4.05 -7.07
CA ALA A 61 -6.70 3.09 -7.23
C ALA A 61 -6.55 1.84 -6.35
N CYS A 62 -5.31 1.41 -6.05
CA CYS A 62 -5.06 0.37 -5.08
C CYS A 62 -5.34 0.85 -3.65
N LEU A 63 -4.87 2.04 -3.28
CA LEU A 63 -5.08 2.61 -1.95
C LEU A 63 -6.55 2.98 -1.66
N ASP A 64 -7.38 3.16 -2.70
CA ASP A 64 -8.83 3.29 -2.59
C ASP A 64 -9.53 1.96 -2.30
N GLN A 65 -8.85 0.82 -2.50
CA GLN A 65 -9.40 -0.53 -2.34
C GLN A 65 -8.76 -1.21 -1.13
N VAL A 66 -9.51 -1.37 -0.04
CA VAL A 66 -9.03 -1.95 1.23
C VAL A 66 -8.40 -3.34 1.06
N GLN A 67 -8.88 -4.12 0.08
CA GLN A 67 -8.35 -5.44 -0.20
C GLN A 67 -7.05 -5.44 -1.01
N CYS A 68 -6.65 -4.32 -1.62
CA CYS A 68 -5.48 -4.26 -2.48
C CYS A 68 -4.17 -4.28 -1.66
N GLN A 69 -3.30 -5.23 -1.98
CA GLN A 69 -2.00 -5.41 -1.32
C GLN A 69 -0.82 -5.23 -2.29
N ALA A 70 -1.06 -5.35 -3.59
CA ALA A 70 -0.05 -5.19 -4.63
C ALA A 70 -0.65 -4.75 -5.96
N ILE A 71 0.21 -4.20 -6.82
CA ILE A 71 -0.12 -3.83 -8.20
C ILE A 71 0.98 -4.21 -9.17
N THR A 72 0.60 -4.51 -10.41
CA THR A 72 1.51 -4.59 -11.55
C THR A 72 1.10 -3.52 -12.57
N PHE A 73 2.00 -2.58 -12.85
CA PHE A 73 1.80 -1.56 -13.87
C PHE A 73 2.56 -1.90 -15.15
N HIS A 74 1.84 -2.12 -16.24
CA HIS A 74 2.36 -2.42 -17.57
C HIS A 74 2.52 -1.12 -18.34
N GLN A 75 3.76 -0.64 -18.46
CA GLN A 75 4.04 0.68 -19.05
C GLN A 75 3.60 0.77 -20.53
N SER A 76 3.79 -0.31 -21.29
CA SER A 76 3.50 -0.35 -22.73
C SER A 76 2.00 -0.32 -23.03
N SER A 77 1.19 -1.03 -22.24
CA SER A 77 -0.26 -1.13 -22.45
C SER A 77 -1.06 -0.13 -21.62
N SER A 78 -0.42 0.55 -20.66
CA SER A 78 -1.09 1.40 -19.66
C SER A 78 -2.12 0.64 -18.82
N ASN A 79 -1.89 -0.67 -18.63
CA ASN A 79 -2.72 -1.50 -17.75
C ASN A 79 -2.15 -1.52 -16.34
N CYS A 80 -3.03 -1.45 -15.37
CA CYS A 80 -2.74 -1.55 -13.96
C CYS A 80 -3.57 -2.69 -13.36
N GLU A 81 -2.90 -3.75 -12.94
CA GLU A 81 -3.50 -4.92 -12.35
C GLU A 81 -3.42 -4.81 -10.82
N LEU A 82 -4.54 -5.01 -10.13
CA LEU A 82 -4.64 -4.90 -8.68
C LEU A 82 -4.81 -6.30 -8.08
N PHE A 83 -4.01 -6.59 -7.06
CA PHE A 83 -3.95 -7.90 -6.40
C PHE A 83 -4.29 -7.76 -4.93
N SER A 84 -5.14 -8.65 -4.44
CA SER A 84 -5.55 -8.69 -3.03
C SER A 84 -4.71 -9.63 -2.19
N ASN A 85 -3.84 -10.40 -2.83
CA ASN A 85 -2.97 -11.36 -2.17
C ASN A 85 -1.60 -11.34 -2.82
N ILE A 86 -0.59 -11.08 -2.00
CA ILE A 86 0.82 -11.29 -2.33
C ILE A 86 1.23 -12.69 -1.88
N LEU A 87 0.88 -13.71 -2.66
CA LEU A 87 1.35 -15.08 -2.39
C LEU A 87 2.88 -15.08 -2.35
N ASN A 88 3.47 -15.44 -1.20
CA ASN A 88 4.91 -15.55 -0.91
C ASN A 88 5.80 -15.06 -2.08
N GLN A 89 6.08 -13.77 -2.03
CA GLN A 89 6.58 -12.86 -3.09
C GLN A 89 7.71 -13.38 -4.00
N ASN A 90 8.38 -14.48 -3.66
CA ASN A 90 9.52 -15.02 -4.39
C ASN A 90 9.20 -16.15 -5.37
N ARG A 91 8.06 -16.84 -5.27
CA ARG A 91 7.80 -18.04 -6.12
C ARG A 91 6.91 -17.80 -7.34
N ASN A 92 6.20 -16.68 -7.37
CA ASN A 92 5.21 -16.39 -8.39
C ASN A 92 5.51 -15.06 -9.09
N MET A 93 6.79 -14.71 -9.29
CA MET A 93 7.17 -13.55 -10.09
C MET A 93 7.98 -13.99 -11.31
N SER A 94 7.72 -13.35 -12.45
CA SER A 94 8.45 -13.55 -13.71
C SER A 94 9.04 -12.24 -14.18
N ILE A 95 10.16 -12.32 -14.90
CA ILE A 95 10.83 -11.15 -15.47
C ILE A 95 10.00 -10.62 -16.64
N ASN A 96 9.65 -9.33 -16.57
CA ASN A 96 9.02 -8.58 -17.64
C ASN A 96 9.56 -7.14 -17.62
N ALA A 97 10.46 -6.82 -18.56
CA ALA A 97 11.17 -5.53 -18.60
C ALA A 97 10.25 -4.30 -18.78
N GLY A 98 8.98 -4.49 -19.13
CA GLY A 98 7.99 -3.43 -19.29
C GLY A 98 7.07 -3.20 -18.08
N THR A 99 7.30 -3.88 -16.96
CA THR A 99 6.41 -3.82 -15.79
C THR A 99 7.09 -3.22 -14.56
N ILE A 100 6.29 -2.49 -13.79
CA ILE A 100 6.65 -2.07 -12.43
C ILE A 100 5.66 -2.74 -11.50
N THR A 101 6.16 -3.62 -10.63
CA THR A 101 5.37 -4.23 -9.58
C THR A 101 5.59 -3.48 -8.28
N MET A 102 4.51 -3.22 -7.55
CA MET A 102 4.56 -2.72 -6.19
C MET A 102 3.85 -3.68 -5.25
N ILE A 103 4.48 -3.91 -4.10
CA ILE A 103 3.99 -4.80 -3.05
C ILE A 103 3.92 -4.05 -1.73
N ASP A 104 3.25 -4.68 -0.76
CA ASP A 104 3.08 -4.15 0.59
C ASP A 104 2.38 -2.78 0.56
N MET A 105 1.41 -2.60 -0.34
CA MET A 105 0.75 -1.32 -0.59
C MET A 105 0.01 -0.83 0.66
N SER A 106 0.50 0.25 1.28
CA SER A 106 -0.16 0.91 2.41
C SER A 106 0.06 2.43 2.36
N GLY A 107 -0.92 3.21 2.84
CA GLY A 107 -0.88 4.67 2.81
C GLY A 107 -1.94 5.34 3.70
N THR A 108 -1.71 6.58 4.12
CA THR A 108 -2.73 7.39 4.82
C THR A 108 -3.44 8.22 3.79
N ARG A 109 -4.77 8.28 3.88
CA ARG A 109 -5.54 9.31 3.18
C ARG A 109 -5.47 10.63 3.95
N LEU A 110 -4.95 11.67 3.30
CA LEU A 110 -4.87 13.03 3.82
C LEU A 110 -6.22 13.76 3.66
N SER A 111 -6.42 14.81 4.45
CA SER A 111 -7.65 15.64 4.44
C SER A 111 -7.94 16.31 3.10
N ASN A 112 -6.92 16.54 2.28
CA ASN A 112 -7.03 17.07 0.92
C ASN A 112 -7.35 15.98 -0.13
N GLY A 113 -7.64 14.74 0.29
CA GLY A 113 -7.91 13.59 -0.59
C GLY A 113 -6.66 12.94 -1.20
N SER A 114 -5.45 13.42 -0.90
CA SER A 114 -4.19 12.80 -1.34
C SER A 114 -3.77 11.63 -0.46
N TYR A 115 -2.80 10.83 -0.92
CA TYR A 115 -2.22 9.73 -0.13
C TYR A 115 -0.78 10.04 0.29
N GLN A 116 -0.45 9.73 1.55
CA GLN A 116 0.92 9.77 2.09
C GLN A 116 1.44 8.35 2.34
N TYR A 117 2.63 8.06 1.81
CA TYR A 117 3.32 6.76 1.92
C TYR A 117 4.83 6.93 1.68
N HIS A 118 5.63 5.97 2.14
CA HIS A 118 7.07 5.89 1.91
C HIS A 118 7.40 4.79 0.88
N ILE A 119 8.24 5.13 -0.10
CA ILE A 119 8.64 4.19 -1.16
C ILE A 119 9.99 3.55 -0.81
N HIS A 120 10.03 2.22 -0.77
CA HIS A 120 11.24 1.43 -0.67
C HIS A 120 11.54 0.80 -2.03
N VAL A 121 12.64 1.22 -2.67
CA VAL A 121 13.05 0.64 -3.95
C VAL A 121 13.92 -0.57 -3.67
N LYS A 122 13.44 -1.78 -3.99
CA LYS A 122 14.26 -2.98 -3.92
C LYS A 122 15.08 -3.06 -5.22
N LYS A 123 16.36 -2.68 -5.15
CA LYS A 123 17.31 -2.93 -6.25
C LYS A 123 17.62 -4.41 -6.32
N GLN A 124 17.57 -4.96 -7.53
CA GLN A 124 17.96 -6.33 -7.78
C GLN A 124 19.49 -6.42 -7.85
N HIS A 125 20.08 -7.33 -7.07
CA HIS A 125 21.43 -7.83 -7.35
C HIS A 125 21.27 -8.82 -8.50
N ILE A 126 21.78 -8.44 -9.68
CA ILE A 126 22.03 -9.35 -10.81
C ILE A 126 23.41 -9.96 -10.58
#